data_AF-A0A383CP82-F1
#
_entry.id   AF-A0A383CP82-F1
#
_cell.length_a   1.000
_cell.length_b   1.000
_cell.length_c   1.000
_cell.angle_alpha   90.00
_cell.angle_beta   90.00
_cell.angle_gamma   90.00
#
_symmetry.space_group_name_H-M   'P 1'
#
loop_
_entity.id
_entity.type
_entity.pdbx_description
1 polymer ?
#
loop_
_entity_poly.entity_id
_entity_poly.type
_entity_poly.pdbx_seq_one_letter_code
_entity_poly.pdbx_strand_id
1 'polypeptide(L)' 'MNIKKTFFLVLVLFTFLNAEIQYSHRGYFDLGTINRLSDGSMIKIPYRMLTYEPTISYQNFHV' A
#
# COMPACT_ATOMS: atom_id res chain seq x y z
N MET A 1 41.15 11.97 -3.19
CA MET A 1 39.97 11.25 -2.64
C MET A 1 40.48 9.98 -1.96
N ASN A 2 40.28 9.81 -0.65
CA ASN A 2 40.89 8.70 0.10
C ASN A 2 40.27 7.36 -0.32
N ILE A 3 41.10 6.41 -0.75
CA ILE A 3 40.67 5.12 -1.32
C ILE A 3 39.78 4.32 -0.35
N LYS A 4 40.01 4.48 0.96
CA LYS A 4 39.20 3.90 2.04
C LYS A 4 37.76 4.45 2.04
N LYS A 5 37.57 5.75 1.78
CA LYS A 5 36.25 6.38 1.72
C LYS A 5 35.46 5.92 0.50
N THR A 6 36.11 5.81 -0.66
CA THR A 6 35.48 5.28 -1.88
C THR A 6 35.10 3.81 -1.72
N PHE A 7 35.96 2.99 -1.11
CA PHE A 7 35.64 1.59 -0.83
C PHE A 7 34.43 1.44 0.10
N PHE A 8 34.39 2.23 1.19
CA PHE A 8 33.26 2.26 2.11
C PHE A 8 31.96 2.68 1.40
N LEU A 9 32.01 3.70 0.55
CA LEU A 9 30.84 4.18 -0.19
C LEU A 9 30.31 3.15 -1.19
N VAL A 10 31.21 2.45 -1.90
CA VAL A 10 30.84 1.35 -2.81
C VAL A 10 30.20 0.19 -2.06
N LEU A 11 30.74 -0.17 -0.88
CA LEU A 11 30.20 -1.23 -0.04
C LEU A 11 28.77 -0.90 0.44
N VAL A 12 28.54 0.34 0.89
CA VAL A 12 27.21 0.79 1.31
C VAL A 12 26.23 0.76 0.14
N LEU A 13 26.61 1.28 -1.04
CA LEU A 13 25.74 1.21 -2.23
C LEU A 13 25.38 -0.23 -2.61
N PHE A 14 26.34 -1.15 -2.53
CA PHE A 14 26.12 -2.55 -2.87
C PHE A 14 25.12 -3.22 -1.91
N THR A 15 25.13 -2.86 -0.63
CA THR A 15 24.14 -3.39 0.34
C THR A 15 22.72 -2.88 0.09
N PHE A 16 22.56 -1.63 -0.36
CA PHE A 16 21.24 -1.07 -0.72
C PHE A 16 20.70 -1.62 -2.04
N LEU A 17 21.57 -1.94 -3.00
CA LEU A 17 21.15 -2.51 -4.30
C LEU A 17 20.61 -3.94 -4.18
N ASN A 18 21.05 -4.70 -3.18
CA ASN A 18 20.58 -6.07 -2.94
C ASN A 18 19.33 -6.13 -2.05
N ALA A 19 18.89 -4.98 -1.52
CA ALA A 19 17.72 -4.93 -0.67
C ALA A 19 16.47 -4.71 -1.51
N GLU A 20 15.64 -5.74 -1.62
CA GLU A 20 14.37 -5.66 -2.35
C GLU A 20 13.31 -5.01 -1.45
N ILE A 21 12.96 -3.75 -1.76
CA ILE A 21 11.83 -3.06 -1.12
C ILE A 21 10.57 -3.48 -1.87
N GLN A 22 9.69 -4.22 -1.21
CA GLN A 22 8.42 -4.66 -1.80
C GLN A 22 7.32 -3.68 -1.42
N TYR A 23 6.78 -2.98 -2.43
CA TYR A 23 5.62 -2.12 -2.31
C TYR A 23 4.37 -2.90 -2.74
N SER A 24 3.44 -3.09 -1.81
CA SER A 24 2.16 -3.74 -2.09
C SER A 24 1.02 -2.77 -1.76
N HIS A 25 0.12 -2.61 -2.72
CA HIS A 25 -1.09 -1.81 -2.57
C HIS A 25 -2.28 -2.75 -2.54
N ARG A 26 -3.04 -2.72 -1.45
CA ARG A 26 -4.33 -3.41 -1.36
C ARG A 26 -5.41 -2.39 -1.14
N GLY A 27 -6.56 -2.61 -1.76
CA GLY A 27 -7.68 -1.69 -1.63
C GLY A 27 -8.95 -2.31 -2.15
N TYR A 28 -10.06 -1.80 -1.67
CA TYR A 28 -11.40 -2.22 -2.04
C TYR A 28 -12.17 -0.99 -2.52
N PHE A 29 -12.75 -1.09 -3.70
CA PHE A 29 -13.61 -0.05 -4.26
C PHE A 29 -14.95 -0.66 -4.61
N ASP A 30 -16.02 -0.11 -4.05
CA ASP A 30 -17.37 -0.58 -4.28
C ASP A 30 -18.33 0.60 -4.43
N LEU A 31 -19.31 0.40 -5.29
CA LEU A 31 -20.31 1.40 -5.65
C LEU A 31 -21.61 0.69 -5.97
N GLY A 32 -22.69 1.20 -5.39
CA GLY A 32 -23.97 0.54 -5.54
C GLY A 32 -25.10 1.31 -4.93
N THR A 33 -26.24 0.62 -4.83
CA THR A 33 -27.45 1.13 -4.22
C THR A 33 -28.00 0.08 -3.26
N ILE A 34 -28.17 0.47 -2.01
CA ILE A 34 -28.84 -0.35 -1.01
C ILE A 34 -30.33 -0.03 -1.09
N ASN A 35 -31.13 -1.05 -1.42
CA ASN A 35 -32.58 -0.94 -1.38
C ASN A 35 -33.06 -1.33 0.03
N ARG A 36 -33.73 -0.41 0.73
CA ARG A 36 -34.34 -0.67 2.05
C ARG A 36 -35.85 -0.45 1.95
N LEU A 37 -36.62 -1.32 2.59
CA LEU A 37 -38.04 -1.10 2.78
C LEU A 37 -38.25 -0.25 4.05
N SER A 38 -39.00 0.84 3.94
CA SER A 38 -39.40 1.69 5.06
C SER A 38 -40.86 2.08 4.89
N ASP A 39 -41.69 1.77 5.89
CA ASP A 39 -43.09 2.17 5.99
C ASP A 39 -43.90 1.99 4.69
N GLY A 40 -43.75 0.83 4.04
CA GLY A 40 -44.48 0.49 2.81
C GLY A 40 -43.89 1.07 1.51
N SER A 41 -42.75 1.75 1.58
CA SER A 41 -42.04 2.31 0.43
C SER A 41 -40.63 1.73 0.29
N MET A 42 -40.14 1.64 -0.94
CA MET A 42 -38.75 1.26 -1.22
C MET A 42 -37.87 2.51 -1.30
N ILE A 43 -36.90 2.61 -0.40
CA ILE A 43 -35.89 3.65 -0.39
C ILE A 43 -34.63 3.09 -1.06
N LYS A 44 -34.14 3.78 -2.10
CA LYS A 44 -32.86 3.46 -2.75
C LYS A 44 -31.79 4.41 -2.23
N ILE A 45 -30.80 3.87 -1.54
CA ILE A 45 -29.70 4.65 -0.94
C ILE A 45 -28.43 4.38 -1.73
N PRO A 46 -27.91 5.35 -2.50
CA PRO A 46 -26.63 5.18 -3.16
C PRO A 46 -25.50 5.14 -2.13
N TYR A 47 -24.51 4.28 -2.35
CA TYR A 47 -23.30 4.24 -1.54
C TYR A 47 -22.05 4.14 -2.40
N ARG A 48 -20.93 4.57 -1.81
CA ARG A 48 -19.59 4.37 -2.33
C ARG A 48 -18.69 4.00 -1.15
N MET A 49 -17.89 2.96 -1.31
CA MET A 49 -16.87 2.55 -0.35
C MET A 49 -15.51 2.55 -1.05
N LEU A 50 -14.53 3.14 -0.36
CA LEU A 50 -13.14 3.14 -0.79
C LEU A 50 -12.29 2.84 0.43
N THR A 51 -11.55 1.73 0.36
CA THR A 51 -10.56 1.35 1.35
C THR A 51 -9.21 1.24 0.66
N TYR A 52 -8.18 1.85 1.24
CA TYR A 52 -6.82 1.82 0.71
C TYR A 52 -5.85 1.51 1.84
N GLU A 53 -5.10 0.44 1.67
CA GLU A 53 -4.11 -0.06 2.63
C GLU A 53 -2.76 -0.17 1.90
N PRO A 54 -1.89 0.85 2.06
CA PRO A 54 -0.51 0.73 1.62
C PRO A 54 0.23 -0.18 2.59
N THR A 55 1.00 -1.13 2.05
CA THR A 55 1.89 -1.98 2.83
C THR A 55 3.29 -1.87 2.27
N ILE A 56 4.25 -1.48 3.11
CA ILE A 56 5.67 -1.49 2.76
C ILE A 56 6.29 -2.67 3.48
N SER A 57 6.90 -3.58 2.72
CA SER A 57 7.63 -4.70 3.29
C SER A 57 9.11 -4.65 2.94
N TYR A 58 9.94 -4.82 3.96
CA TYR A 58 11.40 -4.90 3.86
C TYR A 58 11.88 -6.14 4.61
N GLN A 59 12.48 -7.11 3.91
CA GLN A 59 13.03 -8.32 4.54
C GLN A 59 12.07 -9.00 5.56
N ASN A 60 10.79 -9.16 5.20
CA ASN A 60 9.70 -9.72 6.05
C ASN A 60 9.23 -8.86 7.24
N PHE A 61 9.68 -7.62 7.36
CA PHE A 61 9.09 -6.64 8.26
C PHE A 61 8.00 -5.84 7.52
N HIS A 62 6.77 -5.90 8.01
CA HIS A 62 5.63 -5.14 7.50
C HIS A 62 5.44 -3.87 8.36
N VAL A 63 5.45 -2.69 7.74
CA VAL A 63 5.18 -1.39 8.37
C VAL A 63 3.92 -0.77 7.77
#